data_AF-G5STU6-F1
#
_entry.id   AF-G5STU6-F1
#
_cell.length_a   1.000
_cell.length_b   1.000
_cell.length_c   1.000
_cell.angle_alpha   90.00
_cell.angle_beta   90.00
_cell.angle_gamma   90.00
#
_symmetry.space_group_name_H-M   'P 1'
#
loop_
_entity.id
_entity.type
_entity.pdbx_description
1 polymer ?
#
loop_
_entity_poly.entity_id
_entity_poly.type
_entity_poly.pdbx_seq_one_letter_code
_entity_poly.pdbx_strand_id
1 'polypeptide(L)' 'MQSVFQQDKRANPQLPSNPMLHTFLLDENNEVLVVGNPLENEKIERMFWRTVKEKLGTGQKEKAND' A
#
# COMPACT_ATOMS: atom_id res chain seq x y z
N MET A 1 1.98 -21.70 5.72
CA MET A 1 0.94 -20.76 5.25
C MET A 1 1.39 -20.29 3.88
N GLN A 2 0.85 -20.84 2.79
CA GLN A 2 1.12 -20.24 1.48
C GLN A 2 0.52 -18.85 1.51
N SER A 3 1.37 -17.85 1.33
CA SER A 3 1.00 -16.45 1.33
C SER A 3 -0.07 -16.26 0.26
N VAL A 4 -1.25 -15.76 0.65
CA VAL A 4 -2.32 -15.33 -0.27
C VAL A 4 -1.78 -14.41 -1.37
N PHE A 5 -0.70 -13.67 -1.08
CA PHE A 5 0.02 -12.81 -2.04
C PHE A 5 0.70 -13.57 -3.20
N GLN A 6 0.86 -14.90 -3.13
CA GLN A 6 1.39 -15.71 -4.24
C GLN A 6 0.31 -16.19 -5.21
N GLN A 7 -0.96 -16.27 -4.79
CA GLN A 7 -2.08 -16.63 -5.68
C GLN A 7 -2.47 -15.49 -6.63
N ASP A 8 -2.01 -14.27 -6.34
CA ASP A 8 -2.43 -13.03 -6.97
C ASP A 8 -2.14 -12.93 -8.47
N LYS A 9 -0.98 -13.38 -8.96
CA LYS A 9 -0.56 -12.99 -10.33
C LYS A 9 -1.30 -13.71 -11.47
N ARG A 10 -1.82 -14.92 -11.24
CA ARG A 10 -2.55 -15.67 -12.29
C ARG A 10 -4.03 -15.31 -12.35
N ALA A 11 -4.63 -15.07 -11.19
CA ALA A 11 -6.04 -14.72 -11.08
C ALA A 11 -6.29 -13.21 -11.23
N ASN A 12 -5.33 -12.37 -10.84
CA ASN A 12 -5.44 -10.91 -10.79
C ASN A 12 -4.28 -10.24 -11.56
N PRO A 13 -4.21 -10.37 -12.90
CA PRO A 13 -3.13 -9.80 -13.72
C PRO A 13 -3.04 -8.26 -13.65
N GLN A 14 -4.10 -7.59 -13.24
CA GLN A 14 -4.17 -6.14 -13.03
C GLN A 14 -3.39 -5.67 -11.78
N LEU A 15 -2.91 -6.58 -10.93
CA LEU A 15 -2.18 -6.19 -9.74
C LEU A 15 -0.76 -5.73 -10.06
N PRO A 16 -0.25 -4.72 -9.35
CA PRO A 16 1.14 -4.29 -9.48
C PRO A 16 2.09 -5.47 -9.30
N SER A 17 3.15 -5.52 -10.12
CA SER A 17 4.16 -6.57 -9.95
C SER A 17 4.96 -6.42 -8.65
N ASN A 18 5.01 -5.21 -8.09
CA ASN A 18 5.67 -4.88 -6.83
C ASN A 18 4.72 -5.11 -5.63
N PRO A 19 5.00 -6.07 -4.74
CA PRO A 19 4.15 -6.36 -3.58
C PRO A 19 3.97 -5.18 -2.62
N MET A 20 4.92 -4.24 -2.57
CA MET A 20 4.80 -3.03 -1.73
C MET A 20 3.72 -2.05 -2.22
N LEU A 21 3.25 -2.22 -3.45
CA LEU A 21 2.17 -1.42 -4.03
C LEU A 21 0.82 -2.15 -3.99
N HIS A 22 0.74 -3.31 -3.35
CA HIS A 22 -0.53 -4.00 -3.17
C HIS A 22 -1.32 -3.30 -2.08
N THR A 23 -2.38 -2.58 -2.47
CA THR A 23 -3.33 -1.99 -1.55
C THR A 23 -4.62 -2.79 -1.54
N PHE A 24 -5.14 -3.03 -0.35
CA PHE A 24 -6.40 -3.73 -0.12
C PHE A 24 -7.38 -2.79 0.57
N LEU A 25 -8.60 -2.71 0.04
CA LEU A 25 -9.72 -2.13 0.77
C LEU A 25 -10.42 -3.26 1.52
N LEU A 26 -10.53 -3.14 2.84
CA LEU A 26 -11.21 -4.11 3.68
C LEU A 26 -12.61 -3.60 4.06
N ASP A 27 -13.55 -4.52 4.21
CA ASP A 27 -14.83 -4.23 4.87
C ASP A 27 -14.71 -4.31 6.40
N GLU A 28 -15.83 -4.14 7.10
CA GLU A 28 -15.92 -4.19 8.57
C GLU A 28 -15.60 -5.56 9.18
N ASN A 29 -15.65 -6.63 8.38
CA ASN A 29 -15.30 -7.99 8.78
C ASN A 29 -13.84 -8.35 8.44
N ASN A 30 -13.07 -7.40 7.90
CA ASN A 30 -11.73 -7.59 7.34
C ASN A 30 -11.69 -8.41 6.04
N GLU A 31 -12.80 -8.48 5.31
CA GLU A 31 -12.85 -9.12 3.99
C GLU A 31 -12.37 -8.14 2.91
N VAL A 32 -11.63 -8.64 1.91
CA VAL A 32 -11.09 -7.83 0.82
C VAL A 32 -12.18 -7.48 -0.18
N LEU A 33 -12.48 -6.19 -0.31
CA LEU A 33 -13.42 -5.65 -1.31
C LEU A 33 -12.72 -5.29 -2.62
N VAL A 34 -11.52 -4.70 -2.55
CA VAL A 34 -10.77 -4.19 -3.71
C VAL A 34 -9.29 -4.43 -3.52
N VAL A 35 -8.60 -4.75 -4.62
CA VAL A 35 -7.13 -4.82 -4.69
C VAL A 35 -6.64 -3.92 -5.82
N GLY A 36 -5.57 -3.15 -5.59
CA GLY A 36 -5.03 -2.26 -6.62
C GLY A 36 -3.71 -1.57 -6.27
N ASN A 37 -3.33 -0.62 -7.12
CA ASN A 37 -2.16 0.24 -6.98
C ASN A 37 -2.52 1.59 -6.34
N PRO A 38 -1.96 1.98 -5.19
CA PRO A 38 -2.31 3.24 -4.55
C PRO A 38 -1.82 4.46 -5.34
N LEU A 39 -0.88 4.27 -6.26
CA LEU A 39 -0.23 5.35 -7.01
C LEU A 39 -1.00 5.78 -8.27
N GLU A 40 -2.02 5.02 -8.70
CA GLU A 40 -2.79 5.34 -9.91
C GLU A 40 -3.90 6.37 -9.66
N ASN A 41 -4.18 6.68 -8.38
CA ASN A 41 -5.10 7.73 -7.99
C ASN A 41 -4.42 8.66 -6.98
N GLU A 42 -4.22 9.93 -7.35
CA GLU A 42 -3.46 10.88 -6.52
C GLU A 42 -4.00 11.05 -5.09
N LYS A 43 -5.32 10.94 -4.90
CA LYS A 43 -5.92 11.08 -3.55
C LYS A 43 -5.54 9.88 -2.68
N ILE A 44 -5.54 8.68 -3.25
CA ILE A 44 -5.15 7.44 -2.58
C ILE A 44 -3.63 7.45 -2.33
N GLU A 45 -2.83 7.89 -3.30
CA GLU A 45 -1.38 8.02 -3.17
C GLU A 45 -1.01 8.91 -1.98
N ARG A 46 -1.61 10.11 -1.90
CA ARG A 46 -1.38 11.03 -0.78
C ARG A 46 -1.75 10.41 0.56
N MET A 47 -2.85 9.67 0.61
CA MET A 47 -3.27 8.96 1.82
C MET A 47 -2.26 7.87 2.21
N PHE A 48 -1.82 7.05 1.25
CA PHE A 48 -0.83 5.99 1.46
C PHE A 48 0.47 6.55 2.06
N TRP A 49 1.07 7.57 1.43
CA TRP A 49 2.32 8.15 1.91
C TRP A 49 2.19 8.85 3.26
N ARG A 50 1.05 9.49 3.53
CA ARG A 50 0.76 10.04 4.86
C ARG A 50 0.77 8.93 5.91
N THR A 51 0.02 7.85 5.69
CA THR A 51 -0.05 6.73 6.64
C THR A 51 1.31 6.04 6.82
N VAL A 52 2.08 5.86 5.75
CA VAL A 52 3.46 5.33 5.82
C VAL A 52 4.34 6.23 6.70
N LYS A 53 4.30 7.55 6.48
CA LYS A 53 5.08 8.51 7.29
C LYS A 53 4.67 8.49 8.76
N GLU A 54 3.36 8.47 9.04
CA GLU A 54 2.82 8.45 10.41
C GLU A 54 3.19 7.16 11.14
N LYS A 55 3.05 6.00 10.48
CA LYS A 55 3.25 4.69 11.12
C LYS A 55 4.70 4.25 11.19
N LEU A 56 5.50 4.56 10.16
CA LEU A 56 6.88 4.09 10.05
C LEU A 56 7.90 5.16 10.39
N GLY A 57 7.47 6.41 10.62
CA GLY A 57 8.32 7.52 11.02
C GLY A 57 9.58 7.60 10.16
N THR A 58 9.47 8.10 8.92
CA THR A 58 10.68 8.39 8.17
C THR A 58 11.42 9.52 8.90
N GLY A 59 12.40 9.16 9.73
CA GLY A 59 13.21 10.09 10.50
C GLY A 59 13.98 11.01 9.57
N GLN A 60 13.34 12.10 9.15
CA GLN A 60 14.06 13.24 8.64
C GLN A 60 14.63 13.94 9.87
N LYS A 61 15.92 13.71 10.13
CA LYS A 61 16.72 14.70 10.84
C LYS A 61 16.58 15.99 10.02
N GLU A 62 15.77 16.92 10.52
CA GLU A 62 15.90 18.32 10.17
C GLU A 62 17.38 18.67 10.37
N LYS A 63 18.09 18.89 9.27
CA LYS A 63 19.42 19.50 9.37
C LYS A 63 19.16 20.91 9.87
N ALA A 64 19.43 21.15 11.15
CA ALA A 64 19.69 22.47 11.68
C ALA A 64 20.82 23.06 10.82
N ASN A 65 20.51 24.11 10.05
CA ASN A 65 21.53 25.00 9.54
C ASN A 65 21.70 26.11 10.59
N ASP A 66 22.86 26.08 11.24
CA ASP A 66 23.54 27.26 11.78
C ASP A 66 23.98 28.19 10.63
#